data_AF-A0A9E3VX10-F1
#
_entry.id   AF-A0A9E3VX10-F1
#
_cell.length_a   1.000
_cell.length_b   1.000
_cell.length_c   1.000
_cell.angle_alpha   90.00
_cell.angle_beta   90.00
_cell.angle_gamma   90.00
#
_symmetry.space_group_name_H-M   'P 1'
#
loop_
_entity.id
_entity.type
_entity.pdbx_description
1 polymer ?
#
loop_
_entity_poly.entity_id
_entity_poly.type
_entity_poly.pdbx_seq_one_letter_code
_entity_poly.pdbx_strand_id
1 'polypeptide(L)'
;MAADPCAYCETLTRDQWAWEFLRRNPDYQSDYRQFITLWRALEAEYGAPPHRDFVRWKQDPRAYGPLDHSASETLDNVSGDLCVGEDDRVFIECWMGAKWGFHKFPVDPARVAPGPDELSWRPPPALEPRPDGDPYRLDIAFDLSLPLPPQLEAAKFRLVSRTSELRRTGLTAPITVASQRTHWTGMLRLLDGVAAPDAESASLLDEARALVAGGYQELLRLADDDAR
;
A
#
# COMPACT_ATOMS: atom_id res chain seq x y z
N MET A 1 -4.38 -26.85 21.17
CA MET A 1 -3.58 -25.64 20.90
C MET A 1 -4.15 -25.01 19.64
N ALA A 2 -4.80 -23.85 19.74
CA ALA A 2 -5.25 -23.14 18.55
C ALA A 2 -4.01 -22.70 17.76
N ALA A 3 -4.02 -22.92 16.45
CA ALA A 3 -2.95 -22.41 15.58
C ALA A 3 -2.88 -20.88 15.72
N ASP A 4 -1.68 -20.32 15.79
CA ASP A 4 -1.53 -18.85 15.81
C ASP A 4 -2.07 -18.30 14.48
N PRO A 5 -3.15 -17.50 14.49
CA PRO A 5 -3.75 -16.98 13.26
C PRO A 5 -2.79 -16.09 12.47
N CYS A 6 -1.70 -15.60 13.08
CA CYS A 6 -0.69 -14.77 12.44
C CYS A 6 0.62 -15.51 12.16
N ALA A 7 0.68 -16.85 12.23
CA ALA A 7 1.90 -17.61 11.95
C ALA A 7 2.46 -17.34 10.53
N TYR A 8 1.59 -17.05 9.56
CA TYR A 8 2.00 -16.70 8.19
C TYR A 8 2.71 -15.33 8.09
N CYS A 9 2.61 -14.47 9.11
CA CYS A 9 3.27 -13.16 9.15
C CYS A 9 4.80 -13.28 9.16
N GLU A 10 5.35 -14.43 9.56
CA GLU A 10 6.79 -14.67 9.60
C GLU A 10 7.45 -14.57 8.22
N THR A 11 6.73 -14.96 7.17
CA THR A 11 7.25 -15.08 5.81
C THR A 11 6.75 -14.00 4.86
N LEU A 12 5.99 -13.02 5.34
CA LEU A 12 5.44 -11.98 4.48
C LEU A 12 6.54 -11.09 3.91
N THR A 13 6.45 -10.84 2.61
CA THR A 13 7.26 -9.84 1.90
C THR A 13 6.75 -8.42 2.19
N ARG A 14 7.51 -7.41 1.75
CA ARG A 14 7.10 -5.99 1.79
C ARG A 14 5.69 -5.79 1.22
N ASP A 15 5.47 -6.32 0.03
CA ASP A 15 4.22 -6.16 -0.72
C ASP A 15 3.05 -6.83 -0.02
N GLN A 16 3.30 -7.99 0.60
CA GLN A 16 2.28 -8.71 1.37
C GLN A 16 1.95 -8.00 2.68
N TRP A 17 2.93 -7.34 3.32
CA TRP A 17 2.66 -6.48 4.48
C TRP A 17 1.76 -5.30 4.10
N ALA A 18 2.06 -4.62 2.99
CA ALA A 18 1.19 -3.56 2.48
C ALA A 18 -0.24 -4.05 2.22
N TRP A 19 -0.36 -5.25 1.64
CA TRP A 19 -1.64 -5.90 1.40
C TRP A 19 -2.41 -6.21 2.69
N GLU A 20 -1.76 -6.75 3.73
CA GLU A 20 -2.46 -7.10 4.97
C GLU A 20 -3.09 -5.88 5.65
N PHE A 21 -2.48 -4.70 5.54
CA PHE A 21 -3.12 -3.46 6.00
C PHE A 21 -4.23 -3.00 5.06
N LEU A 22 -4.00 -2.96 3.73
CA LEU A 22 -5.03 -2.53 2.77
C LEU A 22 -6.29 -3.41 2.83
N ARG A 23 -6.15 -4.74 2.91
CA ARG A 23 -7.31 -5.65 2.89
C ARG A 23 -8.22 -5.48 4.12
N ARG A 24 -7.74 -4.80 5.17
CA ARG A 24 -8.49 -4.44 6.38
C ARG A 24 -9.11 -3.04 6.31
N ASN A 25 -8.86 -2.29 5.23
CA ASN A 25 -9.45 -0.98 5.01
C ASN A 25 -10.95 -1.12 4.69
N PRO A 26 -11.84 -0.50 5.50
CA PRO A 26 -13.29 -0.61 5.29
C PRO A 26 -13.75 0.02 3.96
N ASP A 27 -13.07 1.07 3.51
CA ASP A 27 -13.36 1.73 2.24
C ASP A 27 -12.93 0.85 1.06
N TYR A 28 -11.75 0.21 1.14
CA TYR A 28 -11.33 -0.77 0.15
C TYR A 28 -12.31 -1.94 0.05
N GLN A 29 -12.73 -2.48 1.20
CA GLN A 29 -13.69 -3.59 1.25
C GLN A 29 -15.07 -3.19 0.69
N SER A 30 -15.51 -1.96 0.97
CA SER A 30 -16.76 -1.41 0.43
C SER A 30 -16.68 -1.27 -1.09
N ASP A 31 -15.63 -0.61 -1.58
CA ASP A 31 -15.39 -0.39 -3.01
C ASP A 31 -15.25 -1.72 -3.75
N TYR A 32 -14.47 -2.68 -3.22
CA TYR A 32 -14.32 -4.00 -3.82
C TYR A 32 -15.65 -4.74 -3.90
N ARG A 33 -16.50 -4.66 -2.87
CA ARG A 33 -17.82 -5.30 -2.88
C ARG A 33 -18.72 -4.72 -3.97
N GLN A 34 -18.74 -3.40 -4.12
CA GLN A 34 -19.50 -2.74 -5.18
C GLN A 34 -18.96 -3.12 -6.56
N PHE A 35 -17.64 -3.03 -6.72
CA PHE A 35 -16.93 -3.38 -7.94
C PHE A 35 -17.21 -4.82 -8.38
N ILE A 36 -17.04 -5.81 -7.49
CA ILE A 36 -17.18 -7.22 -7.87
C ILE A 36 -18.63 -7.59 -8.19
N THR A 37 -19.60 -6.95 -7.53
CA THR A 37 -21.03 -7.10 -7.85
C THR A 37 -21.32 -6.58 -9.25
N LEU A 38 -20.84 -5.37 -9.57
CA LEU A 38 -21.02 -4.76 -10.89
C LEU A 38 -20.30 -5.56 -11.98
N TRP A 39 -19.05 -5.96 -11.74
CA TRP A 39 -18.26 -6.76 -12.68
C TRP A 39 -18.95 -8.08 -13.03
N ARG A 40 -19.45 -8.81 -12.03
CA ARG A 40 -20.19 -10.06 -12.25
C ARG A 40 -21.50 -9.83 -13.00
N ALA A 41 -22.18 -8.70 -12.79
CA ALA A 41 -23.37 -8.36 -13.55
C ALA A 41 -23.05 -8.10 -15.03
N LEU A 42 -21.95 -7.38 -15.31
CA LEU A 42 -21.46 -7.16 -16.68
C LEU A 42 -21.05 -8.49 -17.34
N GLU A 43 -20.35 -9.38 -16.62
CA GLU A 43 -19.97 -10.70 -17.15
C GLU A 43 -21.19 -11.59 -17.43
N ALA A 44 -22.25 -11.50 -16.62
CA ALA A 44 -23.49 -12.22 -16.87
C ALA A 44 -24.22 -11.73 -18.14
N GLU A 45 -24.15 -10.42 -18.42
CA GLU A 45 -24.84 -9.80 -19.55
C GLU A 45 -24.07 -9.91 -20.87
N TYR A 46 -22.74 -9.79 -20.81
CA TYR A 46 -21.87 -9.67 -21.99
C TYR A 46 -20.87 -10.83 -22.13
N GLY A 47 -20.80 -11.74 -21.15
CA GLY A 47 -19.86 -12.85 -21.13
C GLY A 47 -18.50 -12.53 -20.50
N ALA A 48 -17.71 -13.59 -20.28
CA ALA A 48 -16.35 -13.52 -19.77
C ALA A 48 -15.32 -13.82 -20.88
N PRO A 49 -14.07 -13.34 -20.76
CA PRO A 49 -13.00 -13.70 -21.69
C PRO A 49 -12.83 -15.22 -21.81
N PRO A 50 -12.50 -15.74 -23.02
CA PRO A 50 -12.25 -15.00 -24.26
C PRO A 50 -13.52 -14.67 -25.08
N HIS A 51 -14.72 -15.03 -24.60
CA HIS A 51 -15.97 -14.96 -25.37
C HIS A 51 -16.82 -13.71 -25.09
N ARG A 52 -16.27 -12.72 -24.39
CA ARG A 52 -16.94 -11.48 -24.03
C ARG A 52 -17.32 -10.66 -25.28
N ASP A 53 -18.55 -10.19 -25.36
CA ASP A 53 -18.99 -9.19 -26.34
C ASP A 53 -18.42 -7.82 -25.96
N PHE A 54 -17.18 -7.58 -26.39
CA PHE A 54 -16.42 -6.38 -26.02
C PHE A 54 -16.99 -5.10 -26.63
N VAL A 55 -17.68 -5.20 -27.77
CA VAL A 55 -18.30 -4.06 -28.44
C VAL A 55 -19.46 -3.54 -27.60
N ARG A 56 -20.34 -4.43 -27.14
CA ARG A 56 -21.45 -4.05 -26.25
C ARG A 56 -20.97 -3.64 -24.87
N TRP A 57 -19.95 -4.32 -24.32
CA TRP A 57 -19.36 -3.95 -23.03
C TRP A 57 -18.86 -2.49 -23.00
N LYS A 58 -18.14 -2.04 -24.02
CA LYS A 58 -17.63 -0.66 -24.14
C LYS A 58 -18.71 0.42 -24.20
N GLN A 59 -19.93 0.05 -24.60
CA GLN A 59 -21.05 0.99 -24.68
C GLN A 59 -21.77 1.14 -23.34
N ASP A 60 -21.54 0.22 -22.39
CA ASP A 60 -22.17 0.26 -21.09
C ASP A 60 -21.49 1.28 -20.18
N PRO A 61 -22.19 2.30 -19.63
CA PRO A 61 -21.59 3.27 -18.72
C PRO A 61 -21.03 2.63 -17.44
N ARG A 62 -21.58 1.49 -17.01
CA ARG A 62 -21.10 0.75 -15.83
C ARG A 62 -19.70 0.17 -16.03
N ALA A 63 -19.25 -0.03 -17.28
CA ALA A 63 -17.93 -0.57 -17.58
C ALA A 63 -16.77 0.38 -17.23
N TYR A 64 -17.07 1.60 -16.77
CA TYR A 64 -16.11 2.67 -16.53
C TYR A 64 -16.23 3.19 -15.10
N GLY A 65 -15.09 3.60 -14.53
CA GLY A 65 -15.07 4.30 -13.26
C GLY A 65 -15.46 5.79 -13.41
N PRO A 66 -15.75 6.48 -12.29
CA PRO A 66 -15.77 5.98 -10.91
C PRO A 66 -16.94 5.04 -10.60
N LEU A 67 -16.80 4.23 -9.54
CA LEU A 67 -17.85 3.29 -9.08
C LEU A 67 -19.18 3.99 -8.78
N ASP A 68 -19.10 5.14 -8.12
CA ASP A 68 -20.21 6.06 -8.00
C ASP A 68 -20.13 7.06 -9.16
N HIS A 69 -20.96 6.84 -10.18
CA HIS A 69 -21.04 7.70 -11.36
C HIS A 69 -21.46 9.15 -11.04
N SER A 70 -21.84 9.46 -9.80
CA SER A 70 -22.11 10.82 -9.31
C SER A 70 -20.93 11.46 -8.58
N ALA A 71 -19.91 10.69 -8.19
CA ALA A 71 -18.73 11.17 -7.50
C ALA A 71 -17.69 11.69 -8.50
N SER A 72 -17.22 12.93 -8.32
CA SER A 72 -16.05 13.47 -9.00
C SER A 72 -14.77 13.04 -8.28
N GLU A 73 -14.56 11.73 -8.08
CA GLU A 73 -13.26 11.23 -7.62
C GLU A 73 -12.28 11.24 -8.79
N THR A 74 -11.41 12.25 -8.82
CA THR A 74 -10.35 12.36 -9.82
C THR A 74 -9.13 11.53 -9.43
N LEU A 75 -8.56 10.80 -10.38
CA LEU A 75 -7.34 10.00 -10.22
C LEU A 75 -6.05 10.85 -10.39
N ASP A 76 -6.11 12.13 -10.06
CA ASP A 76 -5.08 13.13 -10.43
C ASP A 76 -3.69 12.82 -9.83
N ASN A 77 -3.65 12.00 -8.78
CA ASN A 77 -2.43 11.64 -8.04
C ASN A 77 -1.96 10.18 -8.26
N VAL A 78 -2.55 9.45 -9.21
CA VAL A 78 -2.14 8.06 -9.47
C VAL A 78 -0.87 8.02 -10.32
N SER A 79 0.16 7.30 -9.83
CA SER A 79 1.38 7.02 -10.59
C SER A 79 1.15 5.97 -11.68
N GLY A 80 1.68 6.22 -12.89
CA GLY A 80 1.75 5.27 -14.01
C GLY A 80 0.50 5.22 -14.89
N ASP A 81 0.58 4.44 -15.98
CA ASP A 81 -0.44 4.44 -17.03
C ASP A 81 -1.80 3.90 -16.54
N LEU A 82 -2.88 4.50 -17.05
CA LEU A 82 -4.25 4.04 -16.88
C LEU A 82 -4.72 3.40 -18.20
N CYS A 83 -5.46 2.29 -18.14
CA CYS A 83 -6.09 1.72 -19.33
C CYS A 83 -7.32 2.56 -19.67
N VAL A 84 -7.11 3.53 -20.55
CA VAL A 84 -8.14 4.46 -21.01
C VAL A 84 -8.87 3.85 -22.22
N GLY A 85 -10.20 3.97 -22.24
CA GLY A 85 -11.04 3.63 -23.38
C GLY A 85 -10.94 4.66 -24.51
N GLU A 86 -11.73 4.47 -25.57
CA GLU A 86 -11.70 5.34 -26.76
C GLU A 86 -12.19 6.79 -26.49
N ASP A 87 -12.99 6.98 -25.43
CA ASP A 87 -13.57 8.29 -25.05
C ASP A 87 -12.91 8.90 -23.80
N ASP A 88 -11.64 8.62 -23.54
CA ASP A 88 -10.91 9.05 -22.34
C ASP A 88 -11.45 8.51 -21.00
N ARG A 89 -12.44 7.61 -21.03
CA ARG A 89 -13.01 6.96 -19.85
C ARG A 89 -12.13 5.78 -19.40
N VAL A 90 -11.82 5.69 -18.11
CA VAL A 90 -11.01 4.60 -17.56
C VAL A 90 -11.91 3.39 -17.27
N PHE A 91 -11.54 2.21 -17.77
CA PHE A 91 -12.27 0.98 -17.46
C PHE A 91 -12.32 0.72 -15.95
N ILE A 92 -13.45 0.21 -15.47
CA ILE A 92 -13.75 0.16 -14.04
C ILE A 92 -12.74 -0.67 -13.23
N GLU A 93 -12.20 -1.76 -13.79
CA GLU A 93 -11.15 -2.56 -13.17
C GLU A 93 -9.83 -1.80 -13.03
N CYS A 94 -9.49 -0.97 -14.01
CA CYS A 94 -8.28 -0.17 -13.99
C CYS A 94 -8.42 1.04 -13.10
N TRP A 95 -9.60 1.65 -13.05
CA TRP A 95 -9.91 2.72 -12.09
C TRP A 95 -9.84 2.20 -10.65
N MET A 96 -10.45 1.04 -10.38
CA MET A 96 -10.46 0.44 -9.04
C MET A 96 -9.06 0.00 -8.62
N GLY A 97 -8.29 -0.62 -9.53
CA GLY A 97 -6.88 -0.92 -9.28
C GLY A 97 -6.07 0.34 -8.98
N ALA A 98 -6.18 1.37 -9.83
CA ALA A 98 -5.48 2.64 -9.69
C ALA A 98 -5.76 3.35 -8.37
N LYS A 99 -7.04 3.47 -7.98
CA LYS A 99 -7.46 4.10 -6.71
C LYS A 99 -6.73 3.52 -5.49
N TRP A 100 -6.51 2.20 -5.49
CA TRP A 100 -5.93 1.48 -4.36
C TRP A 100 -4.45 1.12 -4.53
N GLY A 101 -3.82 1.54 -5.64
CA GLY A 101 -2.39 1.41 -5.88
C GLY A 101 -1.98 0.16 -6.68
N PHE A 102 -2.88 -0.50 -7.39
CA PHE A 102 -2.59 -1.67 -8.22
C PHE A 102 -2.47 -1.31 -9.72
N HIS A 103 -1.57 -1.98 -10.45
CA HIS A 103 -1.53 -1.91 -11.92
C HIS A 103 -2.64 -2.75 -12.57
N LYS A 104 -3.05 -3.84 -11.91
CA LYS A 104 -3.97 -4.84 -12.43
C LYS A 104 -5.32 -4.80 -11.72
N PHE A 105 -6.16 -5.78 -12.05
CA PHE A 105 -7.43 -6.06 -11.41
C PHE A 105 -7.29 -6.10 -9.86
N PRO A 106 -8.19 -5.45 -9.12
CA PRO A 106 -8.10 -5.37 -7.66
C PRO A 106 -8.21 -6.76 -7.01
N VAL A 107 -7.44 -6.99 -5.95
CA VAL A 107 -7.36 -8.29 -5.26
C VAL A 107 -8.51 -8.45 -4.26
N ASP A 108 -9.14 -9.61 -4.20
CA ASP A 108 -10.19 -9.88 -3.21
C ASP A 108 -9.66 -9.72 -1.77
N PRO A 109 -10.24 -8.86 -0.91
CA PRO A 109 -9.80 -8.64 0.46
C PRO A 109 -9.83 -9.90 1.33
N ALA A 110 -10.58 -10.93 0.94
CA ALA A 110 -10.57 -12.23 1.62
C ALA A 110 -9.28 -13.04 1.37
N ARG A 111 -8.47 -12.68 0.38
CA ARG A 111 -7.21 -13.37 0.09
C ARG A 111 -6.15 -13.00 1.11
N VAL A 112 -5.54 -14.03 1.70
CA VAL A 112 -4.44 -13.90 2.65
C VAL A 112 -3.14 -14.09 1.90
N ALA A 113 -2.17 -13.18 2.10
CA ALA A 113 -0.82 -13.26 1.52
C ALA A 113 -0.76 -13.66 0.01
N PRO A 114 -1.43 -12.93 -0.89
CA PRO A 114 -1.34 -13.17 -2.34
C PRO A 114 0.12 -13.06 -2.84
N GLY A 115 0.41 -13.72 -3.96
CA GLY A 115 1.76 -13.68 -4.55
C GLY A 115 2.14 -12.29 -5.09
N PRO A 116 3.44 -12.01 -5.28
CA PRO A 116 3.92 -10.72 -5.82
C PRO A 116 3.30 -10.36 -7.17
N ASP A 117 3.18 -11.34 -8.07
CA ASP A 117 2.60 -11.14 -9.41
C ASP A 117 1.10 -10.78 -9.39
N GLU A 118 0.40 -11.20 -8.33
CA GLU A 118 -1.02 -10.92 -8.10
C GLU A 118 -1.22 -9.52 -7.54
N LEU A 119 -0.35 -9.09 -6.63
CA LEU A 119 -0.41 -7.75 -6.05
C LEU A 119 -0.06 -6.69 -7.09
N SER A 120 1.04 -6.84 -7.84
CA SER A 120 1.38 -5.96 -8.96
C SER A 120 1.18 -4.46 -8.64
N TRP A 121 1.75 -4.00 -7.53
CA TRP A 121 1.62 -2.63 -7.04
C TRP A 121 2.17 -1.59 -8.02
N ARG A 122 1.50 -0.43 -8.07
CA ARG A 122 2.04 0.79 -8.66
C ARG A 122 3.17 1.33 -7.79
N PRO A 123 4.15 2.03 -8.38
CA PRO A 123 5.11 2.79 -7.60
C PRO A 123 4.37 3.75 -6.67
N PRO A 124 4.73 3.80 -5.38
CA PRO A 124 4.10 4.71 -4.45
C PRO A 124 4.33 6.17 -4.92
N PRO A 125 3.40 7.11 -4.60
CA PRO A 125 3.51 8.49 -5.03
C PRO A 125 4.81 9.15 -4.51
N ALA A 126 5.17 10.32 -5.05
CA ALA A 126 6.34 11.06 -4.57
C ALA A 126 6.25 11.30 -3.05
N LEU A 127 7.38 11.15 -2.35
CA LEU A 127 7.42 11.26 -0.90
C LEU A 127 7.18 12.73 -0.49
N GLU A 128 6.16 12.97 0.33
CA GLU A 128 6.10 14.23 1.04
C GLU A 128 7.24 14.27 2.08
N PRO A 129 7.96 15.39 2.22
CA PRO A 129 8.99 15.52 3.24
C PRO A 129 8.42 15.19 4.62
N ARG A 130 9.14 14.35 5.39
CA ARG A 130 8.77 14.09 6.79
C ARG A 130 8.67 15.43 7.54
N PRO A 131 7.70 15.60 8.45
CA PRO A 131 7.53 16.85 9.17
C PRO A 131 8.76 17.18 10.03
N ASP A 132 8.94 18.47 10.34
CA ASP A 132 9.96 18.90 11.30
C ASP A 132 9.72 18.21 12.65
N GLY A 133 10.78 17.66 13.24
CA GLY A 133 10.71 16.94 14.51
C GLY A 133 10.44 15.43 14.42
N ASP A 134 10.20 14.87 13.23
CA ASP A 134 10.18 13.42 13.04
C ASP A 134 11.55 12.81 13.39
N PRO A 135 11.63 11.80 14.28
CA PRO A 135 12.91 11.21 14.70
C PRO A 135 13.71 10.60 13.53
N TYR A 136 13.03 10.13 12.48
CA TYR A 136 13.61 9.55 11.27
C TYR A 136 13.96 10.58 10.19
N ARG A 137 13.74 11.88 10.43
CA ARG A 137 14.22 12.96 9.55
C ARG A 137 15.62 13.41 9.94
N LEU A 138 16.48 13.58 8.93
CA LEU A 138 17.80 14.21 9.06
C LEU A 138 18.05 15.11 7.86
N ASP A 139 18.23 16.40 8.12
CA ASP A 139 18.54 17.38 7.08
C ASP A 139 20.07 17.50 6.92
N ILE A 140 20.56 17.32 5.70
CA ILE A 140 22.00 17.41 5.37
C ILE A 140 22.19 18.51 4.34
N ALA A 141 22.85 19.60 4.76
CA ALA A 141 23.22 20.70 3.86
C ALA A 141 24.51 20.39 3.10
N PHE A 142 24.53 20.74 1.82
CA PHE A 142 25.70 20.69 0.95
C PHE A 142 26.15 22.10 0.58
N ASP A 143 27.45 22.36 0.67
CA ASP A 143 28.08 23.57 0.18
C ASP A 143 28.43 23.38 -1.30
N LEU A 144 27.70 24.06 -2.17
CA LEU A 144 27.86 23.97 -3.62
C LEU A 144 29.14 24.64 -4.13
N SER A 145 29.86 25.38 -3.29
CA SER A 145 31.18 25.92 -3.61
C SER A 145 32.32 24.90 -3.48
N LEU A 146 32.05 23.75 -2.86
CA LEU A 146 33.03 22.69 -2.59
C LEU A 146 32.76 21.44 -3.45
N PRO A 147 33.79 20.60 -3.71
CA PRO A 147 33.58 19.31 -4.37
C PRO A 147 32.57 18.43 -3.62
N LEU A 148 31.70 17.74 -4.36
CA LEU A 148 30.65 16.89 -3.80
C LEU A 148 31.16 15.63 -3.08
N PRO A 149 32.18 14.89 -3.56
CA PRO A 149 32.53 13.59 -2.97
C PRO A 149 32.92 13.64 -1.48
N PRO A 150 33.75 14.59 -0.99
CA PRO A 150 34.05 14.69 0.44
C PRO A 150 32.80 14.99 1.30
N GLN A 151 31.84 15.74 0.74
CA GLN A 151 30.59 16.07 1.43
C GLN A 151 29.67 14.85 1.54
N LEU A 152 29.65 13.98 0.52
CA LEU A 152 28.90 12.71 0.57
C LEU A 152 29.43 11.76 1.64
N GLU A 153 30.75 11.64 1.79
CA GLU A 153 31.32 10.83 2.87
C GLU A 153 30.97 11.39 4.25
N ALA A 154 31.04 12.72 4.43
CA ALA A 154 30.61 13.36 5.67
C ALA A 154 29.11 13.15 5.95
N ALA A 155 28.26 13.24 4.93
CA ALA A 155 26.83 12.97 5.02
C ALA A 155 26.55 11.53 5.45
N LYS A 156 27.27 10.56 4.87
CA LYS A 156 27.20 9.15 5.24
C LYS A 156 27.54 8.91 6.71
N PHE A 157 28.61 9.52 7.22
CA PHE A 157 28.96 9.40 8.65
C PHE A 157 27.84 9.94 9.54
N ARG A 158 27.25 11.09 9.20
CA ARG A 158 26.11 11.66 9.95
C ARG A 158 24.90 10.71 9.94
N LEU A 159 24.57 10.11 8.81
CA LEU A 159 23.49 9.13 8.68
C LEU A 159 23.71 7.90 9.57
N VAL A 160 24.93 7.34 9.56
CA VAL A 160 25.30 6.20 10.40
C VAL A 160 25.21 6.57 11.88
N SER A 161 25.77 7.71 12.29
CA SER A 161 25.70 8.18 13.68
C SER A 161 24.27 8.39 14.15
N ARG A 162 23.41 9.00 13.32
CA ARG A 162 21.99 9.20 13.64
C ARG A 162 21.25 7.87 13.78
N THR A 163 21.50 6.93 12.87
CA THR A 163 20.92 5.57 12.96
C THR A 163 21.32 4.87 14.26
N SER A 164 22.58 4.98 14.68
CA SER A 164 23.04 4.43 15.96
C SER A 164 22.44 5.14 17.18
N GLU A 165 22.20 6.45 17.09
CA GLU A 165 21.50 7.21 18.14
C GLU A 165 20.06 6.73 18.32
N LEU A 166 19.31 6.60 17.22
CA LEU A 166 17.92 6.11 17.23
C LEU A 166 17.82 4.73 17.90
N ARG A 167 18.73 3.82 17.56
CA ARG A 167 18.78 2.49 18.21
C ARG A 167 19.02 2.58 19.72
N ARG A 168 19.89 3.49 20.17
CA ARG A 168 20.17 3.68 21.61
C ARG A 168 18.98 4.26 22.36
N THR A 169 18.12 5.02 21.69
CA THR A 169 16.87 5.54 22.26
C THR A 169 15.70 4.56 22.12
N GLY A 170 15.95 3.32 21.67
CA GLY A 170 14.93 2.27 21.53
C GLY A 170 14.13 2.30 20.23
N LEU A 171 14.50 3.14 19.26
CA LEU A 171 13.84 3.20 17.95
C LEU A 171 14.48 2.25 16.95
N THR A 172 13.65 1.60 16.13
CA THR A 172 14.07 0.69 15.08
C THR A 172 14.56 1.47 13.85
N ALA A 173 15.88 1.50 13.62
CA ALA A 173 16.48 2.14 12.46
C ALA A 173 17.58 1.24 11.84
N PRO A 174 17.65 1.03 10.51
CA PRO A 174 16.65 1.42 9.52
C PRO A 174 15.35 0.63 9.71
N ILE A 175 14.25 1.22 9.24
CA ILE A 175 12.97 0.53 9.14
C ILE A 175 13.10 -0.47 7.98
N THR A 176 12.98 -1.76 8.28
CA THR A 176 12.92 -2.86 7.31
C THR A 176 11.81 -3.83 7.69
N VAL A 177 11.36 -4.66 6.74
CA VAL A 177 10.36 -5.71 7.00
C VAL A 177 10.83 -6.61 8.15
N ALA A 178 12.07 -7.09 8.09
CA ALA A 178 12.62 -7.93 9.15
C ALA A 178 12.60 -7.27 10.55
N SER A 179 12.89 -5.97 10.62
CA SER A 179 12.93 -5.22 11.88
C SER A 179 11.55 -4.88 12.45
N GLN A 180 10.54 -4.74 11.58
CA GLN A 180 9.18 -4.34 11.95
C GLN A 180 8.21 -5.51 12.07
N ARG A 181 8.59 -6.72 11.65
CA ARG A 181 7.72 -7.91 11.61
C ARG A 181 6.96 -8.14 12.92
N THR A 182 7.63 -8.08 14.06
CA THR A 182 6.97 -8.28 15.37
C THR A 182 5.98 -7.16 15.67
N HIS A 183 6.36 -5.91 15.37
CA HIS A 183 5.54 -4.71 15.57
C HIS A 183 4.26 -4.77 14.73
N TRP A 184 4.39 -5.02 13.42
CA TRP A 184 3.25 -5.12 12.52
C TRP A 184 2.38 -6.35 12.79
N THR A 185 2.96 -7.49 13.19
CA THR A 185 2.17 -8.63 13.66
C THR A 185 1.30 -8.25 14.86
N GLY A 186 1.86 -7.49 15.81
CA GLY A 186 1.10 -6.95 16.95
C GLY A 186 -0.07 -6.07 16.52
N MET A 187 0.16 -5.17 15.55
CA MET A 187 -0.89 -4.33 14.96
C MET A 187 -2.01 -5.15 14.31
N LEU A 188 -1.67 -6.14 13.48
CA LEU A 188 -2.69 -6.98 12.83
C LEU A 188 -3.54 -7.74 13.85
N ARG A 189 -2.93 -8.25 14.93
CA ARG A 189 -3.68 -8.92 16.01
C ARG A 189 -4.65 -7.98 16.73
N LEU A 190 -4.30 -6.72 16.90
CA LEU A 190 -5.19 -5.70 17.47
C LEU A 190 -6.33 -5.36 16.50
N LEU A 191 -6.03 -5.18 15.20
CA LEU A 191 -7.04 -4.94 14.17
C LEU A 191 -8.03 -6.11 14.05
N ASP A 192 -7.55 -7.35 14.18
CA ASP A 192 -8.35 -8.57 14.09
C ASP A 192 -9.11 -8.89 15.39
N GLY A 193 -8.94 -8.09 16.45
CA GLY A 193 -9.59 -8.29 17.75
C GLY A 193 -9.09 -9.53 18.51
N VAL A 194 -7.94 -10.08 18.13
CA VAL A 194 -7.31 -11.25 18.76
C VAL A 194 -6.66 -10.85 20.10
N ALA A 195 -6.21 -9.61 20.22
CA ALA A 195 -5.69 -9.03 21.46
C ALA A 195 -6.66 -7.97 22.00
N ALA A 196 -6.91 -7.98 23.30
CA ALA A 196 -7.69 -6.94 23.96
C ALA A 196 -6.84 -5.66 24.08
N PRO A 197 -7.37 -4.48 23.69
CA PRO A 197 -6.61 -3.24 23.81
C PRO A 197 -6.47 -2.86 25.29
N ASP A 198 -5.22 -2.64 25.72
CA ASP A 198 -4.89 -1.91 26.93
C ASP A 198 -4.40 -0.48 26.59
N ALA A 199 -4.01 0.29 27.61
CA ALA A 199 -3.58 1.68 27.43
C ALA A 199 -2.35 1.83 26.52
N GLU A 200 -1.43 0.86 26.50
CA GLU A 200 -0.26 0.85 25.62
C GLU A 200 -0.61 0.37 24.20
N SER A 201 -1.58 -0.52 24.08
CA SER A 201 -2.09 -1.04 22.80
C SER A 201 -2.94 -0.01 22.04
N ALA A 202 -3.45 1.02 22.70
CA ALA A 202 -4.26 2.06 22.07
C ALA A 202 -3.48 2.87 21.03
N SER A 203 -2.26 3.29 21.35
CA SER A 203 -1.39 4.01 20.40
C SER A 203 -0.97 3.11 19.24
N LEU A 204 -0.69 1.83 19.52
CA LEU A 204 -0.35 0.84 18.50
C LEU A 204 -1.53 0.58 17.54
N LEU A 205 -2.77 0.57 18.06
CA LEU A 205 -3.98 0.45 17.24
C LEU A 205 -4.23 1.68 16.38
N ASP A 206 -3.95 2.89 16.88
CA ASP A 206 -4.06 4.12 16.09
C ASP A 206 -3.02 4.17 14.96
N GLU A 207 -1.78 3.73 15.22
CA GLU A 207 -0.76 3.54 14.18
C GLU A 207 -1.21 2.48 13.14
N ALA A 208 -1.77 1.37 13.61
CA ALA A 208 -2.32 0.32 12.72
C ALA A 208 -3.44 0.87 11.82
N ARG A 209 -4.35 1.69 12.37
CA ARG A 209 -5.42 2.35 11.62
C ARG A 209 -4.88 3.34 10.60
N ALA A 210 -3.81 4.07 10.92
CA ALA A 210 -3.16 4.97 9.97
C ALA A 210 -2.55 4.20 8.78
N LEU A 211 -1.93 3.04 9.01
CA LEU A 211 -1.47 2.16 7.94
C LEU A 211 -2.63 1.66 7.08
N VAL A 212 -3.73 1.23 7.71
CA VAL A 212 -4.96 0.81 7.02
C VAL A 212 -5.53 1.93 6.13
N ALA A 213 -5.57 3.17 6.63
CA ALA A 213 -6.17 4.32 5.95
C ALA A 213 -5.37 4.86 4.74
N GLY A 214 -4.16 4.35 4.49
CA GLY A 214 -3.34 4.77 3.36
C GLY A 214 -1.83 4.64 3.62
N GLY A 215 -1.42 4.60 4.88
CA GLY A 215 0.00 4.46 5.25
C GLY A 215 0.64 3.15 4.76
N TYR A 216 -0.15 2.16 4.35
CA TYR A 216 0.36 0.93 3.72
C TYR A 216 1.21 1.22 2.47
N GLN A 217 0.98 2.33 1.78
CA GLN A 217 1.78 2.73 0.62
C GLN A 217 3.22 3.11 1.01
N GLU A 218 3.45 3.55 2.25
CA GLU A 218 4.81 3.80 2.77
C GLU A 218 5.63 2.51 2.88
N LEU A 219 4.96 1.39 3.15
CA LEU A 219 5.62 0.08 3.24
C LEU A 219 6.23 -0.31 1.89
N LEU A 220 5.58 0.04 0.79
CA LEU A 220 6.05 -0.24 -0.58
C LEU A 220 7.35 0.50 -0.93
N ARG A 221 7.76 1.49 -0.14
CA ARG A 221 9.04 2.20 -0.31
C ARG A 221 10.22 1.53 0.38
N LEU A 222 9.96 0.57 1.25
CA LEU A 222 11.03 -0.17 1.92
C LEU A 222 11.81 -0.97 0.88
N ALA A 223 13.12 -1.10 1.10
CA ALA A 223 13.93 -1.96 0.26
C ALA A 223 13.40 -3.39 0.35
N ASP A 224 13.35 -4.09 -0.80
CA ASP A 224 13.07 -5.52 -0.80
C ASP A 224 14.22 -6.24 -0.08
N ASP A 225 13.87 -7.15 0.83
CA ASP A 225 14.85 -7.93 1.60
C ASP A 225 15.74 -8.81 0.68
N ASP A 226 15.38 -8.95 -0.60
CA ASP A 226 16.15 -9.62 -1.67
C ASP A 226 17.34 -8.79 -2.22
N ALA A 227 17.55 -7.56 -1.76
CA ALA A 227 18.72 -6.75 -2.12
C ALA A 227 19.97 -7.05 -1.25
N ARG A 228 20.26 -8.33 -1.00
CA ARG A 228 21.48 -8.80 -0.33
C ARG A 228 22.36 -9.68 -1.22
#